data_AF-A0A3C1JSL7-F1
#
_entry.id   AF-A0A3C1JSL7-F1
#
_cell.length_a   1.000
_cell.length_b   1.000
_cell.length_c   1.000
_cell.angle_alpha   90.00
_cell.angle_beta   90.00
_cell.angle_gamma   90.00
#
_symmetry.space_group_name_H-M   'P 1'
#
loop_
_entity.id
_entity.type
_entity.pdbx_description
1 polymer ?
#
loop_
_entity_poly.entity_id
_entity_poly.type
_entity_poly.pdbx_seq_one_letter_code
_entity_poly.pdbx_strand_id
1 'polypeptide(L)'
;MKAIIGLGNPGPTYRSTRHNVGWFVLDVLAKRWSAGASVTARHSQVARLVIDGEQVFLVRPQTFMNDSGKAVRALIERDGLGVDEILVIYDDLDLAAGRIRVRPSGSAGGHRGILSIQQHLRELARTTPRIRASAARLEASVAGDAGGAVPSPSPVVEGGSPRVAAMAPAQGRGGGATGGISRLLSRVTSRTGKGEQSGAVARSDETVPFARIKVGIGRPPSGMDAIEFVLGSFTP
;
A
#
# COMPACT_ATOMS: atom_id res chain seq x y z
N MET A 1 3.34 0.15 6.21
CA MET A 1 2.95 0.03 4.78
C MET A 1 4.15 -0.51 4.02
N LYS A 2 3.97 -1.57 3.22
CA LYS A 2 5.05 -2.26 2.51
C LYS A 2 4.90 -2.19 0.99
N ALA A 3 3.69 -2.00 0.46
CA ALA A 3 3.46 -1.92 -0.99
C ALA A 3 2.51 -0.78 -1.37
N ILE A 4 2.92 -0.01 -2.38
CA ILE A 4 2.11 1.02 -3.06
C ILE A 4 1.78 0.50 -4.45
N ILE A 5 0.50 0.23 -4.69
CA ILE A 5 -0.04 -0.39 -5.90
C ILE A 5 -0.73 0.69 -6.72
N GLY A 6 -0.30 0.90 -7.96
CA GLY A 6 -0.95 1.81 -8.90
C GLY A 6 -1.75 1.01 -9.92
N LEU A 7 -3.05 1.26 -10.03
CA LEU A 7 -3.88 0.60 -11.03
C LEU A 7 -3.67 1.20 -12.42
N GLY A 8 -3.87 0.35 -13.43
CA GLY A 8 -3.70 0.67 -14.84
C GLY A 8 -3.80 -0.59 -15.71
N ASN A 9 -3.85 -0.39 -17.02
CA ASN A 9 -3.83 -1.44 -18.03
C ASN A 9 -2.46 -1.51 -18.73
N PRO A 10 -1.91 -2.72 -18.96
CA PRO A 10 -0.69 -2.94 -19.73
C PRO A 10 -0.92 -2.83 -21.24
N GLY A 11 0.15 -2.50 -21.95
CA GLY A 11 0.17 -2.41 -23.41
C GLY A 11 0.20 -0.97 -23.93
N PRO A 12 0.69 -0.77 -25.16
CA PRO A 12 0.92 0.56 -25.72
C PRO A 12 -0.36 1.40 -25.83
N THR A 13 -1.49 0.76 -26.15
CA THR A 13 -2.81 1.41 -26.29
C THR A 13 -3.25 2.14 -25.03
N TYR A 14 -2.88 1.64 -23.85
CA TYR A 14 -3.36 2.18 -22.56
C TYR A 14 -2.38 3.13 -21.90
N ARG A 15 -1.16 3.25 -22.44
CA ARG A 15 -0.03 3.98 -21.84
C ARG A 15 -0.40 5.40 -21.43
N SER A 16 -1.23 6.05 -22.22
CA SER A 16 -1.63 7.45 -22.05
C SER A 16 -3.13 7.57 -21.82
N THR A 17 -3.70 6.77 -20.92
CA THR A 17 -5.14 6.79 -20.59
C THR A 17 -5.38 7.25 -19.15
N ARG A 18 -6.58 7.77 -18.85
CA ARG A 18 -6.95 8.21 -17.49
C ARG A 18 -6.91 7.04 -16.49
N HIS A 19 -7.27 5.85 -16.94
CA HIS A 19 -7.18 4.63 -16.14
C HIS A 19 -5.75 4.26 -15.71
N ASN A 20 -4.72 4.81 -16.38
CA ASN A 20 -3.32 4.59 -16.00
C ASN A 20 -2.79 5.67 -15.05
N VAL A 21 -3.65 6.50 -14.45
CA VAL A 21 -3.22 7.53 -13.48
C VAL A 21 -2.48 6.94 -12.29
N GLY A 22 -2.85 5.74 -11.85
CA GLY A 22 -2.12 5.03 -10.80
C GLY A 22 -0.67 4.80 -11.20
N TRP A 23 -0.38 4.44 -12.45
CA TRP A 23 0.98 4.21 -12.94
C TRP A 23 1.78 5.50 -13.08
N PHE A 24 1.14 6.61 -13.51
CA PHE A 24 1.78 7.92 -13.54
C PHE A 24 2.19 8.39 -12.15
N VAL A 25 1.33 8.17 -11.15
CA VAL A 25 1.69 8.46 -9.76
C VAL A 25 2.90 7.61 -9.34
N LEU A 26 2.92 6.32 -9.67
CA LEU A 26 4.09 5.48 -9.39
C LEU A 26 5.36 5.96 -10.10
N ASP A 27 5.28 6.47 -11.33
CA ASP A 27 6.44 7.07 -12.03
C ASP A 27 6.99 8.29 -11.28
N VAL A 28 6.11 9.16 -10.79
CA VAL A 28 6.50 10.34 -9.99
C VAL A 28 7.14 9.90 -8.68
N LEU A 29 6.57 8.90 -7.99
CA LEU A 29 7.16 8.35 -6.77
C LEU A 29 8.51 7.68 -7.05
N ALA A 30 8.63 6.89 -8.12
CA ALA A 30 9.87 6.22 -8.49
C ALA A 30 11.00 7.23 -8.74
N LYS A 31 10.71 8.31 -9.46
CA LYS A 31 11.69 9.38 -9.71
C LYS A 31 12.07 10.11 -8.43
N ARG A 32 11.09 10.48 -7.60
CA ARG A 32 11.31 11.28 -6.39
C ARG A 32 12.13 10.56 -5.31
N TRP A 33 11.98 9.23 -5.21
CA TRP A 33 12.72 8.40 -4.25
C TRP A 33 13.80 7.53 -4.88
N SER A 34 14.19 7.82 -6.12
CA SER A 34 15.23 7.10 -6.85
C SER A 34 15.06 5.58 -6.74
N ALA A 35 13.86 5.09 -7.07
CA ALA A 35 13.54 3.67 -6.99
C ALA A 35 14.52 2.86 -7.84
N GLY A 36 14.87 1.67 -7.35
CA GLY A 36 15.69 0.71 -8.09
C GLY A 36 14.97 0.22 -9.35
N ALA A 37 15.72 -0.53 -10.17
CA ALA A 37 15.18 -1.13 -11.39
C ALA A 37 13.94 -2.00 -11.09
N SER A 38 12.93 -1.89 -11.97
CA SER A 38 11.74 -2.72 -11.87
C SER A 38 12.02 -4.15 -12.34
N VAL A 39 11.53 -5.13 -11.60
CA VAL A 39 11.56 -6.54 -11.98
C VAL A 39 10.15 -7.06 -12.22
N THR A 40 10.00 -7.98 -13.18
CA THR A 40 8.73 -8.68 -13.40
C THR A 40 8.61 -9.81 -12.38
N ALA A 41 7.50 -9.85 -11.65
CA ALA A 41 7.24 -10.85 -10.63
C ALA A 41 5.78 -11.31 -10.69
N ARG A 42 5.56 -12.51 -11.27
CA ARG A 42 4.24 -13.06 -11.62
C ARG A 42 3.42 -12.05 -12.44
N HIS A 43 2.34 -11.54 -11.86
CA HIS A 43 1.37 -10.66 -12.49
C HIS A 43 1.67 -9.17 -12.32
N SER A 44 2.89 -8.78 -11.90
CA SER A 44 3.23 -7.40 -11.59
C SER A 44 4.65 -7.03 -12.02
N GLN A 45 4.87 -5.76 -12.34
CA GLN A 45 6.19 -5.13 -12.30
C GLN A 45 6.39 -4.49 -10.92
N VAL A 46 7.54 -4.73 -10.30
CA VAL A 46 7.83 -4.30 -8.94
C VAL A 46 9.16 -3.55 -8.90
N ALA A 47 9.16 -2.34 -8.34
CA ALA A 47 10.37 -1.58 -8.06
C ALA A 47 10.51 -1.38 -6.54
N ARG A 48 11.74 -1.40 -6.03
CA ARG A 48 12.03 -1.17 -4.62
C ARG A 48 12.47 0.27 -4.41
N LEU A 49 12.00 0.90 -3.35
CA LEU A 49 12.52 2.18 -2.87
C LEU A 49 12.59 2.19 -1.34
N VAL A 50 13.24 3.23 -0.80
CA VAL A 50 13.35 3.44 0.65
C VAL A 50 12.73 4.80 0.98
N ILE A 51 11.77 4.80 1.93
CA ILE A 51 11.18 6.02 2.49
C ILE A 51 11.48 6.01 3.99
N ASP A 52 12.17 7.04 4.48
CA ASP A 52 12.50 7.20 5.90
C ASP A 52 13.15 5.95 6.55
N GLY A 53 14.02 5.27 5.79
CA GLY A 53 14.71 4.05 6.25
C GLY A 53 13.88 2.77 6.10
N GLU A 54 12.62 2.84 5.70
CA GLU A 54 11.77 1.67 5.45
C GLU A 54 11.75 1.29 3.97
N GLN A 55 11.91 0.00 3.69
CA GLN A 55 11.74 -0.55 2.35
C GLN A 55 10.25 -0.57 1.96
N VAL A 56 9.95 0.00 0.80
CA VAL A 56 8.60 0.02 0.19
C VAL A 56 8.69 -0.45 -1.26
N PHE A 57 7.69 -1.21 -1.70
CA PHE A 57 7.56 -1.67 -3.07
C PHE A 57 6.56 -0.81 -3.85
N LEU A 58 6.96 -0.33 -5.03
CA LEU A 58 6.04 0.19 -6.04
C LEU A 58 5.60 -0.96 -6.93
N VAL A 59 4.29 -1.16 -7.08
CA VAL A 59 3.73 -2.31 -7.77
C VAL A 59 2.79 -1.85 -8.88
N ARG A 60 3.11 -2.24 -10.12
CA ARG A 60 2.24 -2.09 -11.30
C ARG A 60 1.68 -3.46 -11.67
N PRO A 61 0.41 -3.76 -11.38
CA PRO A 61 -0.25 -4.93 -11.95
C PRO A 61 -0.04 -4.97 -13.47
N GLN A 62 0.32 -6.12 -14.02
CA GLN A 62 0.43 -6.37 -15.47
C GLN A 62 -0.77 -7.20 -15.96
N THR A 63 -1.89 -7.13 -15.23
CA THR A 63 -3.19 -7.67 -15.63
C THR A 63 -4.05 -6.56 -16.21
N PHE A 64 -5.12 -6.91 -16.92
CA PHE A 64 -6.14 -5.92 -17.26
C PHE A 64 -6.85 -5.41 -16.00
N MET A 65 -7.45 -4.22 -16.09
CA MET A 65 -8.05 -3.50 -14.97
C MET A 65 -9.02 -4.38 -14.18
N ASN A 66 -9.87 -5.14 -14.88
CA ASN A 66 -10.87 -6.04 -14.30
C ASN A 66 -10.25 -7.23 -13.54
N ASP A 67 -8.98 -7.51 -13.78
CA ASP A 67 -8.19 -8.60 -13.20
C ASP A 67 -7.11 -8.08 -12.23
N SER A 68 -7.18 -6.82 -11.81
CA SER A 68 -6.23 -6.23 -10.85
C SER A 68 -6.14 -7.04 -9.55
N GLY A 69 -7.25 -7.64 -9.11
CA GLY A 69 -7.30 -8.45 -7.89
C GLY A 69 -6.41 -9.69 -7.94
N LYS A 70 -6.22 -10.30 -9.12
CA LYS A 70 -5.30 -11.45 -9.31
C LYS A 70 -3.87 -11.06 -8.97
N ALA A 71 -3.44 -9.89 -9.43
CA ALA A 71 -2.10 -9.36 -9.18
C ALA A 71 -1.88 -9.01 -7.71
N VAL A 72 -2.87 -8.37 -7.07
CA VAL A 72 -2.79 -7.99 -5.65
C VAL A 72 -2.81 -9.21 -4.74
N ARG A 73 -3.67 -10.20 -5.00
CA ARG A 73 -3.68 -11.47 -4.26
C ARG A 73 -2.34 -12.20 -4.37
N ALA A 74 -1.82 -12.35 -5.60
CA ALA A 74 -0.54 -13.01 -5.82
C ALA A 74 0.63 -12.28 -5.13
N LEU A 75 0.59 -10.95 -5.03
CA LEU A 75 1.56 -10.15 -4.27
C LEU A 75 1.49 -10.49 -2.78
N ILE A 76 0.29 -10.43 -2.19
CA ILE A 76 0.06 -10.73 -0.77
C ILE A 76 0.54 -12.13 -0.41
N GLU A 77 0.14 -13.13 -1.19
CA GLU A 77 0.49 -14.54 -0.94
C GLU A 77 2.00 -14.79 -1.11
N ARG A 78 2.64 -14.17 -2.10
CA ARG A 78 4.07 -14.35 -2.37
C ARG A 78 4.95 -13.70 -1.30
N ASP A 79 4.61 -12.47 -0.90
CA ASP A 79 5.46 -11.64 -0.02
C ASP A 79 5.01 -11.68 1.45
N GLY A 80 3.93 -12.41 1.75
CA GLY A 80 3.39 -12.54 3.11
C GLY A 80 2.84 -11.23 3.68
N LEU A 81 2.32 -10.34 2.84
CA LEU A 81 1.86 -9.00 3.24
C LEU A 81 0.48 -9.03 3.91
N GLY A 82 0.30 -8.19 4.93
CA GLY A 82 -1.02 -7.85 5.45
C GLY A 82 -1.79 -6.92 4.50
N VAL A 83 -3.13 -6.97 4.56
CA VAL A 83 -4.00 -6.07 3.77
C VAL A 83 -3.89 -4.62 4.25
N ASP A 84 -3.54 -4.42 5.51
CA ASP A 84 -3.20 -3.13 6.13
C ASP A 84 -1.81 -2.60 5.71
N GLU A 85 -1.00 -3.45 5.07
CA GLU A 85 0.32 -3.08 4.57
C GLU A 85 0.31 -2.59 3.11
N ILE A 86 -0.84 -2.66 2.43
CA ILE A 86 -0.98 -2.23 1.04
C ILE A 86 -1.70 -0.87 0.92
N LEU A 87 -1.31 -0.10 -0.09
CA LEU A 87 -1.98 1.14 -0.51
C LEU A 87 -2.31 1.05 -2.00
N VAL A 88 -3.56 1.27 -2.37
CA VAL A 88 -4.00 1.24 -3.78
C VAL A 88 -4.30 2.65 -4.28
N ILE A 89 -3.69 3.03 -5.41
CA ILE A 89 -3.85 4.31 -6.08
C ILE A 89 -4.57 4.09 -7.42
N TYR A 90 -5.66 4.82 -7.65
CA TYR A 90 -6.52 4.62 -8.82
C TYR A 90 -7.30 5.88 -9.20
N ASP A 91 -7.87 5.91 -10.41
CA ASP A 91 -8.66 7.03 -10.90
C ASP A 91 -10.06 7.11 -10.28
N ASP A 92 -10.61 8.32 -10.25
CA ASP A 92 -11.95 8.58 -9.74
C ASP A 92 -12.66 9.65 -10.58
N LEU A 93 -13.82 9.29 -11.13
CA LEU A 93 -14.64 10.15 -11.98
C LEU A 93 -15.38 11.24 -11.19
N ASP A 94 -15.68 11.01 -9.91
CA ASP A 94 -16.42 11.96 -9.08
C ASP A 94 -15.53 13.06 -8.51
N LEU A 95 -14.21 12.84 -8.51
CA LEU A 95 -13.23 13.85 -8.13
C LEU A 95 -12.82 14.69 -9.33
N ALA A 96 -12.85 16.01 -9.14
CA ALA A 96 -12.31 16.95 -10.13
C ALA A 96 -10.86 16.63 -10.47
N ALA A 97 -10.47 16.85 -11.73
CA ALA A 97 -9.12 16.57 -12.21
C ALA A 97 -8.05 17.19 -11.32
N GLY A 98 -7.02 16.41 -10.97
CA GLY A 98 -5.92 16.85 -10.09
C GLY A 98 -6.24 16.86 -8.60
N ARG A 99 -7.48 16.58 -8.18
CA ARG A 99 -7.82 16.40 -6.76
C ARG A 99 -7.46 15.00 -6.29
N ILE A 100 -6.93 14.92 -5.07
CA ILE A 100 -6.55 13.65 -4.45
C ILE A 100 -7.39 13.44 -3.19
N ARG A 101 -7.89 12.22 -2.98
CA ARG A 101 -8.61 11.87 -1.75
C ARG A 101 -8.16 10.53 -1.18
N VAL A 102 -7.79 10.54 0.09
CA VAL A 102 -7.49 9.33 0.87
C VAL A 102 -8.80 8.69 1.36
N ARG A 103 -8.88 7.36 1.31
CA ARG A 103 -9.96 6.57 1.92
C ARG A 103 -9.38 5.33 2.62
N PRO A 104 -9.73 5.08 3.90
CA PRO A 104 -9.31 3.85 4.59
C PRO A 104 -10.16 2.63 4.20
N SER A 105 -11.39 2.84 3.75
CA SER A 105 -12.35 1.79 3.38
C SER A 105 -13.45 2.35 2.46
N GLY A 106 -14.36 1.48 2.01
CA GLY A 106 -15.53 1.84 1.19
C GLY A 106 -15.78 0.90 0.02
N SER A 107 -16.88 1.10 -0.70
CA SER A 107 -17.24 0.33 -1.90
C SER A 107 -16.32 0.62 -3.09
N ALA A 108 -16.46 -0.15 -4.17
CA ALA A 108 -15.70 0.04 -5.40
C ALA A 108 -16.10 1.31 -6.17
N GLY A 109 -17.29 1.87 -5.94
CA GLY A 109 -17.77 3.07 -6.62
C GLY A 109 -17.75 2.94 -8.16
N GLY A 110 -18.13 1.76 -8.68
CA GLY A 110 -18.11 1.47 -10.12
C GLY A 110 -16.72 1.16 -10.71
N HIS A 111 -15.63 1.36 -9.98
CA HIS A 111 -14.28 1.11 -10.49
C HIS A 111 -13.95 -0.38 -10.54
N ARG A 112 -13.84 -0.96 -11.74
CA ARG A 112 -13.69 -2.41 -11.97
C ARG A 112 -12.43 -3.00 -11.33
N GLY A 113 -11.32 -2.27 -11.30
CA GLY A 113 -10.10 -2.71 -10.61
C GLY A 113 -10.24 -2.83 -9.09
N ILE A 114 -10.99 -1.92 -8.46
CA ILE A 114 -11.23 -1.96 -7.02
C ILE A 114 -12.23 -3.07 -6.69
N LEU A 115 -13.26 -3.26 -7.53
CA LEU A 115 -14.18 -4.38 -7.42
C LEU A 115 -13.42 -5.72 -7.47
N SER A 116 -12.52 -5.88 -8.45
CA SER A 116 -11.66 -7.06 -8.60
C SER A 116 -10.83 -7.33 -7.36
N ILE A 117 -10.15 -6.30 -6.82
CA ILE A 117 -9.35 -6.42 -5.59
C ILE A 117 -10.22 -6.84 -4.41
N GLN A 118 -11.38 -6.19 -4.21
CA GLN A 118 -12.29 -6.53 -3.12
C GLN A 118 -12.74 -8.00 -3.18
N GLN A 119 -13.09 -8.49 -4.36
CA GLN A 119 -13.50 -9.89 -4.56
C GLN A 119 -12.38 -10.86 -4.17
N HIS A 120 -11.16 -10.64 -4.68
CA HIS A 120 -10.02 -11.52 -4.41
C HIS A 120 -9.58 -11.48 -2.95
N LEU A 121 -9.60 -10.31 -2.31
CA LEU A 121 -9.28 -10.18 -0.88
C LEU A 121 -10.34 -10.83 0.01
N ARG A 122 -11.62 -10.74 -0.36
CA ARG A 122 -12.71 -11.44 0.35
C ARG A 122 -12.54 -12.95 0.28
N GLU A 123 -12.24 -13.47 -0.91
CA GLU A 123 -12.00 -14.89 -1.11
C GLU A 123 -10.78 -15.36 -0.29
N LEU A 124 -9.69 -14.62 -0.40
CA LEU A 124 -8.46 -14.88 0.35
C LEU A 124 -8.68 -14.87 1.87
N ALA A 125 -9.49 -13.94 2.39
CA ALA A 125 -9.85 -13.90 3.80
C ALA A 125 -10.73 -15.09 4.26
N ARG A 126 -11.46 -15.75 3.35
CA ARG A 126 -12.22 -16.98 3.64
C ARG A 126 -11.32 -18.21 3.67
N THR A 127 -10.35 -18.30 2.75
CA THR A 127 -9.43 -19.44 2.65
C THR A 127 -8.24 -19.34 3.60
N THR A 128 -7.94 -18.13 4.07
CA THR A 128 -6.79 -17.84 4.93
C THR A 128 -7.24 -16.96 6.10
N PRO A 129 -7.72 -17.57 7.21
CA PRO A 129 -8.29 -16.83 8.35
C PRO A 129 -7.37 -15.77 8.94
N ARG A 130 -6.05 -15.89 8.73
CA ARG A 130 -5.04 -14.91 9.15
C ARG A 130 -5.20 -13.53 8.52
N ILE A 131 -5.83 -13.43 7.34
CA ILE A 131 -5.97 -12.16 6.60
C ILE A 131 -7.12 -11.29 7.14
N ARG A 132 -8.01 -11.85 7.97
CA ARG A 132 -8.94 -11.06 8.79
C ARG A 132 -8.27 -10.43 10.02
N ALA A 133 -7.07 -10.87 10.38
CA ALA A 133 -6.42 -10.57 11.66
C ALA A 133 -5.09 -9.81 11.48
N SER A 134 -5.15 -8.60 10.93
CA SER A 134 -4.16 -7.54 11.21
C SER A 134 -4.77 -6.25 11.76
N ALA A 135 -6.09 -6.20 11.95
CA ALA A 135 -6.74 -5.22 12.82
C ALA A 135 -6.84 -5.68 14.29
N ALA A 136 -6.57 -6.96 14.60
CA ALA A 136 -6.79 -7.57 15.91
C ALA A 136 -5.55 -8.33 16.45
N ARG A 137 -4.33 -7.86 16.16
CA ARG A 137 -3.09 -8.41 16.75
C ARG A 137 -2.24 -7.35 17.46
N LEU A 138 -2.90 -6.66 18.38
CA LEU A 138 -2.32 -6.14 19.62
C LEU A 138 -3.27 -6.60 20.73
N GLU A 139 -2.74 -7.03 21.89
CA GLU A 139 -3.45 -7.70 23.01
C GLU A 139 -3.59 -9.24 22.91
N ALA A 140 -2.48 -9.96 22.71
CA ALA A 140 -2.33 -11.33 23.22
C ALA A 140 -0.85 -11.78 23.15
N SER A 141 0.03 -11.13 23.92
CA SER A 141 1.33 -11.71 24.26
C SER A 141 1.94 -11.20 25.56
N VAL A 142 1.15 -10.56 26.45
CA VAL A 142 1.60 -10.16 27.80
C VAL A 142 0.50 -10.44 28.81
N ALA A 143 0.17 -11.71 29.02
CA ALA A 143 -0.51 -12.18 30.22
C ALA A 143 -0.40 -13.71 30.24
N GLY A 144 0.51 -14.24 31.06
CA GLY A 144 0.59 -15.68 31.30
C GLY A 144 1.99 -16.27 31.19
N ASP A 145 2.98 -15.70 31.89
CA ASP A 145 3.87 -16.54 32.69
C ASP A 145 4.46 -15.69 33.82
N ALA A 146 3.84 -15.77 34.99
CA ALA A 146 4.33 -15.19 36.23
C ALA A 146 4.39 -16.32 37.26
N GLY A 147 5.58 -16.89 37.45
CA GLY A 147 5.84 -17.84 38.52
C GLY A 147 7.28 -18.34 38.52
N GLY A 148 8.15 -17.72 39.32
CA GLY A 148 9.39 -18.36 39.76
C GLY A 148 10.59 -17.42 39.91
N ALA A 149 11.01 -17.19 41.15
CA ALA A 149 12.04 -16.23 41.55
C ALA A 149 13.50 -16.66 41.29
N VAL A 150 14.31 -15.67 40.89
CA VAL A 150 15.69 -15.26 41.24
C VAL A 150 16.27 -15.99 42.50
N PRO A 151 17.56 -16.42 42.56
CA PRO A 151 18.66 -15.44 42.67
C PRO A 151 20.01 -15.68 41.98
N SER A 152 20.69 -14.54 41.78
CA SER A 152 22.09 -14.31 41.38
C SER A 152 23.12 -15.01 42.30
N PRO A 153 24.39 -15.13 41.89
CA PRO A 153 25.35 -14.03 42.10
C PRO A 153 26.40 -13.81 40.96
N SER A 154 26.99 -12.61 40.91
CA SER A 154 28.24 -12.23 40.21
C SER A 154 29.47 -12.55 41.10
N PRO A 155 30.77 -12.27 40.76
CA PRO A 155 31.42 -11.57 39.61
C PRO A 155 32.57 -12.42 38.95
N VAL A 156 33.35 -11.99 37.94
CA VAL A 156 34.66 -11.26 38.00
C VAL A 156 35.18 -10.99 36.54
N VAL A 157 36.09 -10.02 36.48
CA VAL A 157 36.73 -9.13 35.47
C VAL A 157 37.71 -9.76 34.42
N GLU A 158 38.04 -8.92 33.41
CA GLU A 158 39.24 -8.88 32.53
C GLU A 158 39.13 -9.61 31.17
N GLY A 159 39.52 -9.08 30.00
CA GLY A 159 40.15 -7.84 29.56
C GLY A 159 40.43 -7.95 28.04
N GLY A 160 40.73 -6.84 27.34
CA GLY A 160 41.38 -6.87 26.01
C GLY A 160 40.65 -6.15 24.87
N SER A 161 41.14 -4.95 24.54
CA SER A 161 40.93 -4.21 23.28
C SER A 161 41.86 -4.77 22.17
N PRO A 162 41.67 -4.50 20.84
CA PRO A 162 41.73 -3.14 20.31
C PRO A 162 40.83 -2.75 19.12
N ARG A 163 40.79 -1.43 18.92
CA ARG A 163 40.20 -0.56 17.89
C ARG A 163 40.54 -0.92 16.43
N VAL A 164 39.67 -0.53 15.49
CA VAL A 164 39.96 0.29 14.27
C VAL A 164 38.64 0.99 13.84
N ALA A 165 38.44 2.26 14.18
CA ALA A 165 38.62 3.47 13.35
C ALA A 165 37.45 3.82 12.41
N ALA A 166 36.95 5.04 12.61
CA ALA A 166 35.86 5.69 11.92
C ALA A 166 36.27 6.24 10.55
N MET A 167 35.29 6.40 9.64
CA MET A 167 35.33 7.45 8.63
C MET A 167 33.90 7.81 8.14
N ALA A 168 33.35 8.88 8.72
CA ALA A 168 32.51 9.86 8.01
C ALA A 168 33.45 10.98 7.51
N PRO A 169 33.17 11.74 6.44
CA PRO A 169 32.04 12.71 6.35
C PRO A 169 31.33 12.63 4.96
N ALA A 170 30.21 13.29 4.64
CA ALA A 170 29.93 14.71 4.83
C ALA A 170 28.44 15.04 4.83
N GLN A 171 28.10 15.99 5.70
CA GLN A 171 26.82 16.66 5.79
C GLN A 171 26.63 17.58 4.57
N GLY A 172 25.71 17.20 3.68
CA GLY A 172 25.05 18.14 2.79
C GLY A 172 23.77 18.64 3.45
N ARG A 173 23.77 19.89 3.90
CA ARG A 173 22.56 20.61 4.31
C ARG A 173 21.61 20.71 3.10
N GLY A 174 20.56 19.91 3.09
CA GLY A 174 19.43 20.02 2.17
C GLY A 174 18.13 19.91 2.97
N GLY A 175 17.66 21.04 3.49
CA GLY A 175 16.40 21.11 4.23
C GLY A 175 15.18 20.94 3.32
N GLY A 176 14.19 20.22 3.83
CA GLY A 176 12.77 20.45 3.54
C GLY A 176 12.16 19.69 2.37
N ALA A 177 11.57 18.51 2.64
CA ALA A 177 10.30 18.02 2.03
C ALA A 177 10.04 16.51 2.27
N THR A 178 10.85 15.79 3.05
CA THR A 178 10.71 14.33 3.26
C THR A 178 9.56 13.95 4.21
N GLY A 179 9.25 14.80 5.20
CA GLY A 179 8.24 14.47 6.23
C GLY A 179 6.76 14.57 5.83
N GLY A 180 6.42 14.89 4.58
CA GLY A 180 5.03 15.10 4.16
C GLY A 180 4.28 13.81 3.82
N ILE A 181 4.91 12.96 3.00
CA ILE A 181 4.29 11.70 2.55
C ILE A 181 4.42 10.62 3.60
N SER A 182 5.51 10.53 4.36
CA SER A 182 5.57 9.62 5.51
C SER A 182 4.50 9.93 6.55
N ARG A 183 4.19 11.21 6.82
CA ARG A 183 3.02 11.62 7.61
C ARG A 183 1.69 11.30 6.91
N LEU A 184 1.59 11.44 5.60
CA LEU A 184 0.37 11.08 4.85
C LEU A 184 0.14 9.57 4.88
N LEU A 185 1.14 8.75 4.54
CA LEU A 185 1.14 7.29 4.53
C LEU A 185 0.90 6.74 5.94
N SER A 186 1.53 7.29 6.97
CA SER A 186 1.27 6.91 8.37
C SER A 186 -0.11 7.36 8.86
N ARG A 187 -0.65 8.51 8.41
CA ARG A 187 -2.04 8.92 8.70
C ARG A 187 -3.07 8.09 7.94
N VAL A 188 -2.75 7.64 6.73
CA VAL A 188 -3.58 6.76 5.92
C VAL A 188 -3.69 5.38 6.60
N THR A 189 -2.58 4.85 7.13
CA THR A 189 -2.53 3.50 7.76
C THR A 189 -2.95 3.48 9.22
N SER A 190 -2.71 4.54 10.00
CA SER A 190 -3.11 4.60 11.42
C SER A 190 -4.62 4.71 11.64
N ARG A 191 -5.38 5.22 10.64
CA ARG A 191 -6.85 5.28 10.69
C ARG A 191 -7.55 3.99 10.31
N THR A 192 -6.88 3.06 9.64
CA THR A 192 -7.42 1.72 9.38
C THR A 192 -7.53 0.85 10.65
N GLY A 193 -6.89 1.25 11.76
CA GLY A 193 -6.93 0.54 13.05
C GLY A 193 -7.70 1.22 14.19
N LYS A 194 -8.27 2.43 13.99
CA LYS A 194 -9.05 3.16 15.02
C LYS A 194 -10.33 3.73 14.42
N GLY A 195 -11.38 2.91 14.35
CA GLY A 195 -12.73 3.31 13.98
C GLY A 195 -13.77 2.45 14.70
N GLU A 196 -14.38 3.05 15.73
CA GLU A 196 -15.65 2.72 16.38
C GLU A 196 -16.01 1.24 16.63
N GLN A 197 -15.74 0.78 17.85
CA GLN A 197 -16.59 -0.22 18.48
C GLN A 197 -17.97 0.39 18.73
N SER A 198 -18.92 0.15 17.82
CA SER A 198 -20.34 0.19 18.13
C SER A 198 -20.88 -1.20 17.82
N GLY A 199 -21.39 -1.88 18.85
CA GLY A 199 -21.90 -3.23 18.76
C GLY A 199 -22.96 -3.38 17.68
N ALA A 200 -22.58 -4.01 16.58
CA ALA A 200 -23.50 -4.54 15.58
C ALA A 200 -22.92 -5.86 15.09
N VAL A 201 -23.75 -6.90 15.18
CA VAL A 201 -23.47 -8.26 14.74
C VAL A 201 -22.90 -8.24 13.31
N ALA A 202 -21.67 -8.75 13.16
CA ALA A 202 -20.96 -8.82 11.89
C ALA A 202 -21.79 -9.58 10.84
N ARG A 203 -22.23 -8.87 9.79
CA ARG A 203 -22.87 -9.47 8.63
C ARG A 203 -21.80 -10.08 7.72
N SER A 204 -22.11 -11.23 7.13
CA SER A 204 -21.25 -12.07 6.28
C SER A 204 -20.77 -11.44 4.94
N ASP A 205 -21.10 -10.18 4.65
CA ASP A 205 -20.81 -9.47 3.38
C ASP A 205 -19.90 -8.24 3.55
N GLU A 206 -19.15 -8.17 4.65
CA GLU A 206 -18.29 -7.03 4.92
C GLU A 206 -17.10 -6.96 3.94
N THR A 207 -16.93 -5.82 3.27
CA THR A 207 -15.76 -5.56 2.41
C THR A 207 -14.48 -5.61 3.23
N VAL A 208 -13.47 -6.35 2.79
CA VAL A 208 -12.14 -6.30 3.43
C VAL A 208 -11.58 -4.88 3.27
N PRO A 209 -11.32 -4.13 4.37
CA PRO A 209 -10.83 -2.77 4.30
C PRO A 209 -9.35 -2.76 3.91
N PHE A 210 -8.96 -1.82 3.05
CA PHE A 210 -7.56 -1.56 2.67
C PHE A 210 -7.41 -0.11 2.28
N ALA A 211 -6.22 0.44 2.49
CA ALA A 211 -5.93 1.84 2.26
C ALA A 211 -5.97 2.20 0.76
N ARG A 212 -6.56 3.36 0.45
CA ARG A 212 -6.81 3.82 -0.92
C ARG A 212 -6.50 5.30 -1.11
N ILE A 213 -5.95 5.64 -2.27
CA ILE A 213 -5.86 7.00 -2.78
C ILE A 213 -6.62 7.06 -4.10
N LYS A 214 -7.64 7.91 -4.12
CA LYS A 214 -8.40 8.29 -5.32
C LYS A 214 -7.73 9.50 -5.96
N VAL A 215 -7.48 9.42 -7.26
CA VAL A 215 -6.97 10.53 -8.07
C VAL A 215 -8.07 10.97 -9.03
N GLY A 216 -8.51 12.21 -8.90
CA GLY A 216 -9.57 12.76 -9.71
C GLY A 216 -9.16 12.92 -11.16
N ILE A 217 -10.00 12.40 -12.04
CA ILE A 217 -9.86 12.52 -13.50
C ILE A 217 -11.02 13.33 -14.12
N GLY A 218 -11.93 13.82 -13.28
CA GLY A 218 -13.13 14.54 -13.70
C GLY A 218 -14.23 13.62 -14.22
N ARG A 219 -15.40 14.21 -14.47
CA ARG A 219 -16.54 13.51 -15.05
C ARG A 219 -16.49 13.54 -16.58
N PRO A 220 -17.03 12.51 -17.24
CA PRO A 220 -17.21 12.56 -18.69
C PRO A 220 -18.10 13.76 -19.07
N PRO A 221 -17.84 14.42 -20.21
CA PRO A 221 -18.76 15.37 -20.81
C PRO A 221 -20.15 14.74 -21.01
N SER A 222 -21.19 15.58 -21.05
CA SER A 222 -22.56 15.11 -21.28
C SER A 222 -22.66 14.30 -22.57
N GLY A 223 -23.22 13.09 -22.48
CA GLY A 223 -23.40 12.18 -23.61
C GLY A 223 -22.20 11.28 -23.94
N MET A 224 -21.05 11.45 -23.28
CA MET A 224 -19.90 10.56 -23.44
C MET A 224 -19.98 9.36 -22.50
N ASP A 225 -19.71 8.17 -23.02
CA ASP A 225 -19.63 6.96 -22.21
C ASP A 225 -18.43 7.02 -21.24
N ALA A 226 -18.63 6.51 -20.01
CA ALA A 226 -17.61 6.55 -18.98
C ALA A 226 -16.39 5.67 -19.33
N ILE A 227 -16.59 4.53 -19.98
CA ILE A 227 -15.50 3.62 -20.40
C ILE A 227 -14.69 4.29 -21.52
N GLU A 228 -15.37 4.92 -22.47
CA GLU A 228 -14.71 5.71 -23.51
C GLU A 228 -13.86 6.83 -22.90
N PHE A 229 -14.41 7.60 -21.95
CA PHE A 229 -13.72 8.72 -21.32
C PHE A 229 -12.44 8.28 -20.58
N VAL A 230 -12.52 7.20 -19.80
CA VAL A 230 -11.38 6.71 -19.00
C VAL A 230 -10.29 6.04 -19.85
N LEU A 231 -10.66 5.45 -20.99
CA LEU A 231 -9.74 4.88 -21.97
C LEU A 231 -9.25 5.90 -23.00
N GLY A 232 -9.84 7.10 -23.03
CA GLY A 232 -9.41 8.20 -23.87
C GLY A 232 -8.02 8.71 -23.51
N SER A 233 -7.37 9.32 -24.49
CA SER A 233 -6.04 9.90 -24.30
C SER A 233 -6.00 10.91 -23.15
N PHE A 234 -4.93 10.85 -22.38
CA PHE A 234 -4.71 11.64 -21.18
C PHE A 234 -3.22 11.94 -21.01
N THR A 235 -2.94 13.20 -20.70
CA THR A 235 -1.62 13.64 -20.26
C THR A 235 -1.79 14.13 -18.82
N PRO A 236 -1.25 13.40 -17.84
CA PRO A 236 -1.36 13.73 -16.42
C PRO A 236 -0.61 15.02 -16.04
#